data_AF-A0A8X6RBV8-F1
#
_entry.id   AF-A0A8X6RBV8-F1
#
_cell.length_a   1.000
_cell.length_b   1.000
_cell.length_c   1.000
_cell.angle_alpha   90.00
_cell.angle_beta   90.00
_cell.angle_gamma   90.00
#
_symmetry.space_group_name_H-M   'P 1'
#
loop_
_entity.id
_entity.type
_entity.pdbx_description
1 polymer ?
#
loop_
_entity_poly.entity_id
_entity_poly.type
_entity_poly.pdbx_seq_one_letter_code
_entity_poly.pdbx_strand_id
1 'polypeptide(L)'
;MFVFFRGAIGDKFVFMDDNATCHRTLAVQDCLDSEGSQRLVWPVRSPDLNPIENVWDVLGRQVAGRNYPPTNKKILIRALTEEWDK
;
A
#
# COMPACT_ATOMS: atom_id res chain seq x y z
N MET A 1 -12.55 -1.41 15.66
CA MET A 1 -11.64 -2.50 16.06
C MET A 1 -10.65 -2.66 14.92
N PHE A 2 -9.44 -2.12 15.07
CA PHE A 2 -8.42 -2.19 14.03
C PHE A 2 -7.85 -3.61 14.03
N VAL A 3 -7.90 -4.29 12.89
CA VAL A 3 -7.30 -5.62 12.74
C VAL A 3 -5.81 -5.41 12.50
N PHE A 4 -5.01 -5.71 13.52
CA PHE A 4 -3.56 -5.58 13.51
C PHE A 4 -2.95 -6.56 12.49
N PHE A 5 -2.01 -6.10 11.66
CA PHE A 5 -1.47 -6.83 10.50
C PHE A 5 -1.01 -8.25 10.84
N ARG A 6 -0.40 -8.42 12.02
CA ARG A 6 0.07 -9.71 12.53
C ARG A 6 -1.06 -10.71 12.79
N GLY A 7 -2.21 -10.26 13.30
CA GLY A 7 -3.37 -11.11 13.57
C GLY A 7 -4.11 -11.56 12.31
N ALA A 8 -3.98 -10.80 11.21
CA ALA A 8 -4.61 -11.11 9.93
C ALA A 8 -3.71 -11.92 8.98
N ILE A 9 -2.40 -11.65 8.98
CA ILE A 9 -1.45 -12.20 7.99
C ILE A 9 -0.55 -13.29 8.59
N GLY A 10 -0.31 -13.25 9.90
CA GLY A 10 0.44 -14.26 10.65
C GLY A 10 1.73 -13.74 11.30
N ASP A 11 2.29 -14.56 12.19
CA ASP A 11 3.43 -14.19 13.05
C ASP A 11 4.75 -13.90 12.32
N LYS A 12 4.86 -14.27 11.04
CA LYS A 12 6.04 -14.02 10.20
C LYS A 12 5.89 -12.81 9.29
N PHE A 13 4.86 -11.99 9.51
CA PHE A 13 4.63 -10.79 8.72
C PHE A 13 5.77 -9.78 8.91
N VAL A 14 6.29 -9.29 7.79
CA VAL A 14 7.26 -8.20 7.74
C VAL A 14 6.64 -7.08 6.91
N PHE A 15 6.48 -5.91 7.51
CA PHE A 15 5.98 -4.71 6.87
C PHE A 15 7.05 -4.10 5.97
N MET A 16 6.68 -3.70 4.76
CA MET A 16 7.57 -3.07 3.79
C MET A 16 7.00 -1.69 3.40
N ASP A 17 7.89 -0.69 3.33
CA ASP A 17 7.59 0.65 2.84
C ASP A 17 8.78 1.22 2.01
N ASP A 18 8.59 2.39 1.42
CA ASP A 18 9.53 3.08 0.52
C ASP A 18 10.55 4.00 1.21
N ASN A 19 10.61 4.01 2.54
CA ASN A 19 11.46 4.90 3.32
C ASN A 19 11.19 6.41 3.14
N ALA A 20 9.98 6.81 2.73
CA ALA A 20 9.57 8.21 2.74
C ALA A 20 9.64 8.81 4.17
N THR A 21 9.94 10.11 4.27
CA THR A 21 10.14 10.79 5.56
C THR A 21 8.93 10.66 6.51
N CYS A 22 7.71 10.65 5.99
CA CYS A 22 6.49 10.45 6.77
C CYS A 22 6.43 9.05 7.43
N HIS A 23 6.99 8.03 6.79
CA HIS A 23 7.07 6.65 7.30
C HIS A 23 8.20 6.47 8.34
N ARG A 24 8.98 7.51 8.63
CA ARG A 24 10.08 7.52 9.60
C ARG A 24 9.80 8.40 10.82
N THR A 25 8.56 8.82 10.99
CA THR A 25 8.13 9.53 12.21
C THR A 25 8.06 8.57 13.39
N LEU A 26 8.23 9.11 14.61
CA LEU A 26 8.09 8.34 15.86
C LEU A 26 6.71 7.70 15.97
N ALA A 27 5.65 8.42 15.60
CA ALA A 27 4.29 7.91 15.64
C ALA A 27 4.09 6.65 14.77
N VAL A 28 4.74 6.58 13.61
CA VAL A 28 4.70 5.38 12.75
C VAL A 28 5.50 4.24 13.37
N GLN A 29 6.65 4.54 13.99
CA GLN A 29 7.46 3.53 14.68
C GLN A 29 6.70 2.94 15.87
N ASP A 30 6.13 3.77 16.73
CA ASP A 30 5.32 3.35 17.89
C ASP A 30 4.13 2.49 17.46
N CYS A 31 3.49 2.85 16.34
CA CYS A 31 2.41 2.06 15.77
C CYS A 31 2.88 0.66 15.36
N LEU A 32 3.95 0.55 14.57
CA LEU A 32 4.49 -0.75 14.13
C LEU A 32 4.95 -1.61 15.31
N ASP A 33 5.58 -1.00 16.32
CA ASP A 33 6.04 -1.69 17.53
C ASP A 33 4.85 -2.19 18.37
N SER A 34 3.78 -1.40 18.49
CA SER A 34 2.54 -1.83 19.18
C SER A 34 1.85 -3.00 18.47
N GLU A 35 2.02 -3.12 17.16
CA GLU A 35 1.54 -4.24 16.36
C GLU A 35 2.46 -5.47 16.44
N GLY A 36 3.65 -5.34 17.02
CA GLY A 36 4.71 -6.34 16.97
C GLY A 36 5.13 -6.68 15.54
N SER A 37 4.97 -5.74 14.61
CA SER A 37 5.27 -5.90 13.19
C SER A 37 6.69 -5.46 12.90
N GLN A 38 7.51 -6.36 12.35
CA GLN A 38 8.86 -6.01 11.92
C GLN A 38 8.81 -5.21 10.63
N ARG A 39 9.63 -4.16 10.50
CA ARG A 39 9.80 -3.45 9.24
C ARG A 39 11.01 -3.97 8.47
N LEU A 40 10.85 -4.22 7.18
CA LEU A 40 11.95 -4.56 6.27
C LEU A 40 12.90 -3.37 6.14
N VAL A 41 14.20 -3.61 6.33
CA VAL A 41 15.22 -2.59 6.04
C VAL A 41 15.32 -2.44 4.51
N TRP A 42 14.93 -1.27 4.02
CA TRP A 42 14.87 -0.98 2.59
C TRP A 42 15.96 0.01 2.15
N PRO A 43 16.65 -0.24 1.02
CA PRO A 43 17.61 0.72 0.47
C PRO A 43 16.93 2.03 0.04
N VAL A 44 17.61 3.14 0.28
CA VAL A 44 17.11 4.48 -0.07
C VAL A 44 17.12 4.65 -1.59
N ARG A 45 16.05 5.25 -2.15
CA ARG A 45 15.89 5.51 -3.60
C ARG A 45 15.86 4.24 -4.47
N SER A 46 15.19 3.19 -4.01
CA SER A 46 14.96 1.97 -4.80
C SER A 46 13.47 1.74 -5.08
N PRO A 47 12.83 2.62 -5.88
CA PRO A 47 11.42 2.46 -6.26
C PRO A 47 11.22 1.25 -7.17
N ASP A 48 12.25 0.89 -7.96
CA ASP A 48 12.30 -0.29 -8.83
C ASP A 48 12.10 -1.60 -8.07
N LEU A 49 12.52 -1.62 -6.81
CA LEU A 49 12.38 -2.78 -5.95
C LEU A 49 11.01 -2.83 -5.23
N ASN A 50 10.21 -1.76 -5.25
CA ASN A 50 8.96 -1.67 -4.48
C ASN A 50 7.79 -2.33 -5.23
N PRO A 51 7.28 -3.50 -4.78
CA PRO A 51 6.24 -4.22 -5.52
C PRO A 51 4.94 -3.43 -5.65
N ILE A 52 4.67 -2.49 -4.75
CA ILE A 52 3.43 -1.70 -4.80
C ILE A 52 3.39 -0.78 -6.02
N GLU A 53 4.54 -0.31 -6.52
CA GLU A 53 4.61 0.53 -7.73
C GLU A 53 4.11 -0.23 -8.95
N ASN A 54 4.48 -1.51 -9.07
CA ASN A 54 4.00 -2.37 -10.14
C ASN A 54 2.48 -2.60 -10.05
N VAL A 55 1.96 -2.77 -8.82
CA VAL A 55 0.51 -2.92 -8.61
C VAL A 55 -0.24 -1.63 -8.97
N TRP A 56 0.30 -0.47 -8.59
CA TRP A 56 -0.27 0.82 -8.97
C TRP A 56 -0.27 1.05 -10.47
N ASP A 57 0.79 0.67 -11.18
CA ASP A 57 0.85 0.77 -12.63
C ASP A 57 -0.18 -0.14 -13.32
N VAL A 58 -0.32 -1.39 -12.87
CA VAL A 58 -1.36 -2.29 -13.39
C VAL A 58 -2.76 -1.72 -13.14
N LEU A 59 -3.04 -1.28 -11.92
CA LEU A 59 -4.33 -0.72 -11.54
C LEU A 59 -4.65 0.56 -12.35
N GLY A 60 -3.66 1.44 -12.51
CA GLY A 60 -3.77 2.65 -13.31
C GLY A 60 -4.08 2.36 -14.78
N ARG A 61 -3.40 1.38 -15.38
CA ARG A 61 -3.68 0.93 -16.75
C ARG A 61 -5.09 0.35 -16.91
N GLN A 62 -5.57 -0.44 -15.95
CA GLN A 62 -6.92 -0.99 -15.98
C GLN A 62 -7.99 0.12 -15.89
N VAL A 63 -7.80 1.09 -14.98
CA VAL A 63 -8.73 2.22 -14.86
C VAL A 63 -8.70 3.10 -16.10
N ALA A 64 -7.51 3.38 -16.67
CA ALA A 64 -7.36 4.18 -17.89
C ALA A 64 -7.93 3.49 -19.14
N GLY A 65 -7.90 2.16 -19.18
CA GLY A 65 -8.45 1.34 -20.27
C GLY A 65 -9.97 1.20 -20.26
N ARG A 66 -10.69 1.75 -19.26
CA ARG A 66 -12.15 1.71 -19.22
C ARG A 66 -12.77 2.52 -20.35
N ASN A 67 -13.89 2.02 -20.89
CA ASN A 67 -14.71 2.72 -21.89
C ASN A 67 -15.16 4.11 -21.42
N TYR A 68 -15.37 4.29 -20.10
CA TYR A 68 -15.74 5.56 -19.49
C TYR A 68 -14.71 5.92 -18.42
N PRO A 69 -13.73 6.79 -18.76
CA PRO A 69 -12.75 7.27 -17.80
C PRO A 69 -13.42 8.00 -16.63
N PRO A 70 -12.91 7.84 -15.38
CA PRO A 70 -13.47 8.55 -14.23
C PRO A 70 -13.32 10.07 -14.36
N THR A 71 -14.43 10.81 -14.21
CA THR A 71 -14.46 12.28 -14.33
C THR A 71 -14.56 13.02 -13.00
N ASN A 72 -14.76 12.28 -11.91
CA ASN A 72 -14.81 12.84 -10.56
C ASN A 72 -14.33 11.82 -9.53
N LYS A 73 -14.04 12.30 -8.32
CA LYS A 73 -13.50 11.50 -7.21
C LYS A 73 -14.36 10.28 -6.88
N LYS A 74 -15.70 10.41 -6.90
CA LYS A 74 -16.61 9.31 -6.56
C LYS A 74 -16.52 8.18 -7.57
N ILE A 75 -16.51 8.52 -8.86
CA ILE A 75 -16.36 7.53 -9.94
C ILE A 75 -14.97 6.91 -9.89
N LEU A 76 -13.92 7.70 -9.60
CA LEU A 76 -12.55 7.19 -9.51
C LEU A 76 -12.39 6.17 -8.38
N ILE A 77 -12.91 6.45 -7.19
CA ILE A 77 -12.86 5.51 -6.05
C ILE A 77 -13.54 4.19 -6.43
N ARG A 78 -14.75 4.27 -6.98
CA ARG A 78 -15.50 3.09 -7.43
C ARG A 78 -14.72 2.31 -8.49
N ALA A 79 -14.16 3.01 -9.48
CA ALA A 79 -13.37 2.41 -10.54
C ALA A 79 -12.15 1.67 -9.98
N LEU A 80 -11.41 2.28 -9.05
CA LEU A 80 -10.25 1.66 -8.40
C LEU A 80 -10.65 0.41 -7.60
N THR A 81 -11.73 0.48 -6.81
CA THR A 81 -12.24 -0.68 -6.06
C THR A 81 -12.64 -1.83 -6.98
N GLU A 82 -13.41 -1.53 -8.04
CA GLU A 82 -13.85 -2.55 -9.01
C GLU A 82 -12.69 -3.20 -9.79
N GLU A 83 -11.57 -2.50 -10.04
CA GLU A 83 -10.39 -3.13 -10.68
C GLU A 83 -9.51 -3.87 -9.68
N TRP A 84 -9.49 -3.42 -8.42
CA TRP A 84 -8.75 -4.08 -7.35
C TRP A 84 -9.34 -5.43 -6.96
N ASP A 85 -10.67 -5.54 -6.97
CA ASP A 85 -11.41 -6.74 -6.58
C ASP A 85 -11.54 -7.79 -7.72
N LYS A 86 -10.95 -7.53 -8.89
CA LYS A 86 -10.88 -8.49 -10.00
C LYS A 86 -9.79 -9.53 -9.78
#